data_AF-A0A4Y2LF51-F1
#
_entry.id   AF-A0A4Y2LF51-F1
#
_cell.length_a   1.000
_cell.length_b   1.000
_cell.length_c   1.000
_cell.angle_alpha   90.00
_cell.angle_beta   90.00
_cell.angle_gamma   90.00
#
_symmetry.space_group_name_H-M   'P 1'
#
loop_
_entity.id
_entity.type
_entity.pdbx_description
1 polymer ?
#
loop_
_entity_poly.entity_id
_entity_poly.type
_entity_poly.pdbx_seq_one_letter_code
_entity_poly.pdbx_strand_id
1 'polypeptide(L)'
;MFRKGHPKNNLQSLTFFEEELSSDKEVKYLGLILDSRLTFRSHIKYNTDKFWAKVHVIIPLTGKKSPLSLNNKVLLFKQILRPILTYASQISGLAAKTHLKKCKLCKIRSCEL
;
A
#
# COMPACT_ATOMS: atom_id res chain seq x y z
N MET A 1 5.66 22.24 -0.99
CA MET A 1 5.71 22.23 -2.47
C MET A 1 7.16 22.05 -2.86
N PHE A 2 7.55 20.90 -3.41
CA PHE A 2 8.94 20.71 -3.86
C PHE A 2 9.02 21.06 -5.35
N ARG A 3 9.77 22.12 -5.66
CA ARG A 3 10.15 22.52 -7.01
C ARG A 3 11.64 22.26 -7.20
N LYS A 4 11.98 21.72 -8.37
CA LYS A 4 12.97 22.19 -9.36
C LYS A 4 13.68 20.98 -9.96
N GLY A 5 13.30 20.66 -11.19
CA GLY A 5 13.99 19.64 -11.98
C GLY A 5 15.35 20.15 -12.40
N HIS A 6 16.39 19.41 -12.06
CA HIS A 6 17.72 19.57 -12.64
C HIS A 6 17.84 18.69 -13.90
N PRO A 7 18.58 19.14 -14.92
CA PRO A 7 18.86 18.32 -16.10
C PRO A 7 19.60 17.04 -15.69
N LYS A 8 19.28 15.94 -16.37
CA LYS A 8 19.90 14.63 -16.14
C LYS A 8 21.38 14.73 -16.51
N ASN A 9 22.22 14.77 -15.48
CA ASN A 9 23.65 14.51 -15.62
C ASN A 9 23.87 13.03 -15.27
N ASN A 10 24.77 12.38 -16.02
CA ASN A 10 25.13 10.96 -15.96
C ASN A 10 24.85 10.30 -14.60
N LEU A 11 23.91 9.34 -14.58
CA LEU A 11 23.54 8.58 -13.39
C LEU A 11 24.74 7.71 -12.97
N GLN A 12 25.41 8.08 -11.88
CA GLN A 12 26.31 7.17 -11.18
C GLN A 12 25.51 5.95 -10.70
N SER A 13 26.10 4.75 -10.80
CA SER A 13 25.50 3.54 -10.24
C SER A 13 25.31 3.75 -8.72
N LEU A 14 24.08 3.56 -8.26
CA LEU A 14 23.74 3.71 -6.85
C LEU A 14 24.16 2.42 -6.15
N THR A 15 25.28 2.45 -5.44
CA THR A 15 25.72 1.33 -4.60
C THR A 15 24.95 1.35 -3.29
N PHE A 16 24.24 0.26 -3.00
CA PHE A 16 23.54 0.07 -1.72
C PHE A 16 24.13 -1.17 -1.06
N PHE A 17 24.85 -0.98 0.05
CA PHE A 17 25.59 -2.04 0.75
C PHE A 17 26.50 -2.88 -0.16
N GLU A 18 27.27 -2.22 -1.04
CA GLU A 18 28.30 -2.84 -1.90
C GLU A 18 27.77 -3.69 -3.07
N GLU A 19 26.45 -3.74 -3.31
CA GLU A 19 25.87 -4.27 -4.55
C GLU A 19 25.47 -3.15 -5.52
N GLU A 20 25.79 -3.33 -6.81
CA GLU A 20 25.30 -2.47 -7.88
C GLU A 20 23.82 -2.76 -8.13
N LEU A 21 22.97 -1.78 -7.82
CA LEU A 21 21.56 -1.86 -8.18
C LEU A 21 21.41 -1.67 -9.70
N SER A 22 20.84 -2.68 -10.37
CA SER A 22 20.31 -2.49 -11.72
C SER A 22 19.37 -1.29 -11.68
N SER A 23 19.52 -0.36 -12.64
CA SER A 23 18.70 0.85 -12.72
C SER A 23 17.27 0.52 -13.19
N ASP A 24 16.59 -0.35 -12.45
CA ASP A 24 15.20 -0.70 -12.65
C ASP A 24 14.31 0.43 -12.14
N LYS A 25 13.23 0.69 -12.87
CA LYS A 25 12.30 1.79 -12.55
C LYS A 25 11.60 1.57 -11.20
N GLU A 26 11.54 0.31 -10.75
CA GLU A 26 10.89 -0.15 -9.52
C GLU A 26 11.82 -1.16 -8.81
N VAL A 27 12.21 -0.88 -7.56
CA VAL A 27 13.07 -1.76 -6.76
C VAL A 27 12.29 -2.29 -5.56
N LYS A 28 12.37 -3.59 -5.31
CA LYS A 28 11.73 -4.21 -4.14
C LYS A 28 12.70 -4.23 -2.97
N TYR A 29 12.43 -3.45 -1.94
CA TYR A 29 13.25 -3.37 -0.72
C TYR A 29 12.40 -3.65 0.53
N LEU A 30 12.79 -4.62 1.35
CA LEU A 30 12.06 -5.01 2.57
C LEU A 30 10.56 -5.29 2.36
N GLY A 31 10.17 -5.72 1.14
CA GLY A 31 8.77 -5.93 0.77
C GLY A 31 8.00 -4.67 0.32
N LEU A 32 8.65 -3.51 0.31
CA LEU A 32 8.16 -2.28 -0.31
C LEU A 32 8.61 -2.20 -1.75
N ILE A 33 7.75 -1.66 -2.62
CA ILE A 33 8.11 -1.38 -4.01
C ILE A 33 8.42 0.12 -4.09
N LEU A 34 9.70 0.43 -4.28
CA LEU A 34 10.20 1.79 -4.38
C LEU A 34 10.27 2.17 -5.85
N ASP A 35 9.46 3.15 -6.25
CA ASP A 35 9.60 3.80 -7.55
C ASP A 35 10.85 4.69 -7.52
N SER A 36 11.57 4.80 -8.64
CA SER A 36 12.66 5.79 -8.83
C SER A 36 12.31 7.23 -8.44
N ARG A 37 11.02 7.60 -8.48
CA ARG A 37 10.49 8.93 -8.10
C ARG A 37 9.85 8.96 -6.70
N LEU A 38 9.94 7.86 -5.95
CA LEU A 38 9.31 7.65 -4.64
C LEU A 38 7.80 8.02 -4.64
N THR A 39 7.14 7.80 -5.79
CA THR A 39 5.70 8.06 -5.94
C THR A 39 4.83 6.97 -5.33
N PHE A 40 5.42 5.81 -5.00
CA PHE A 40 4.78 4.61 -4.44
C PHE A 40 3.53 4.17 -5.22
N ARG A 41 3.44 4.46 -6.52
CA ARG A 41 2.19 4.25 -7.28
C ARG A 41 1.96 2.78 -7.55
N SER A 42 3.00 2.08 -7.97
CA SER A 42 3.06 0.63 -8.13
C SER A 42 2.71 -0.08 -6.81
N HIS A 43 3.32 0.35 -5.72
CA HIS A 43 3.10 -0.19 -4.38
C HIS A 43 1.67 -0.01 -3.87
N ILE A 44 1.08 1.19 -4.05
CA ILE A 44 -0.30 1.47 -3.67
C ILE A 44 -1.27 0.57 -4.46
N LYS A 45 -1.03 0.39 -5.76
CA LYS A 45 -1.85 -0.49 -6.60
C LYS A 45 -1.78 -1.94 -6.10
N TYR A 46 -0.56 -2.46 -5.92
CA TYR A 46 -0.34 -3.80 -5.39
C TYR A 46 -1.02 -4.04 -4.04
N ASN A 47 -0.89 -3.10 -3.09
CA ASN A 47 -1.54 -3.20 -1.79
C ASN A 47 -3.08 -3.13 -1.89
N THR A 48 -3.60 -2.33 -2.82
CA THR A 48 -5.05 -2.23 -3.07
C THR A 48 -5.60 -3.54 -3.62
N ASP A 49 -4.92 -4.14 -4.59
CA ASP A 49 -5.33 -5.41 -5.19
C ASP A 49 -5.27 -6.54 -4.14
N LYS A 50 -4.20 -6.58 -3.34
CA LYS A 50 -4.06 -7.52 -2.22
C LYS A 50 -5.16 -7.36 -1.17
N PHE A 51 -5.55 -6.13 -0.86
CA PHE A 51 -6.66 -5.84 0.05
C PHE A 51 -7.98 -6.37 -0.50
N TRP A 52 -8.32 -6.06 -1.76
CA TRP A 52 -9.56 -6.53 -2.38
C TRP A 52 -9.61 -8.06 -2.49
N ALA A 53 -8.48 -8.71 -2.81
CA ALA A 53 -8.40 -10.17 -2.80
C ALA A 53 -8.77 -10.77 -1.42
N LYS A 54 -8.29 -10.17 -0.32
CA LYS A 54 -8.65 -10.61 1.04
C LYS A 54 -10.11 -10.30 1.37
N VAL A 55 -10.61 -9.13 0.98
CA VAL A 55 -12.03 -8.77 1.15
C VAL A 55 -12.94 -9.77 0.44
N HIS A 56 -12.61 -10.15 -0.80
CA HIS A 56 -13.38 -11.14 -1.57
C HIS A 56 -13.47 -12.51 -0.88
N VAL A 57 -12.41 -12.92 -0.18
CA VAL A 57 -12.41 -14.18 0.60
C VAL A 57 -13.24 -14.06 1.87
N ILE A 58 -13.27 -12.88 2.51
CA ILE A 58 -13.97 -12.67 3.80
C ILE A 58 -15.47 -12.43 3.62
N ILE A 59 -15.89 -11.73 2.56
CA ILE A 59 -17.30 -11.42 2.27
C ILE A 59 -18.23 -12.66 2.41
N PRO A 60 -17.93 -13.83 1.81
CA PRO A 60 -18.80 -15.00 1.97
C PRO A 60 -18.80 -15.55 3.41
N LEU A 61 -17.68 -15.43 4.14
CA LEU A 61 -17.56 -15.87 5.53
C LEU A 61 -18.27 -14.94 6.52
N THR A 62 -18.36 -13.64 6.22
CA THR A 62 -19.05 -12.64 7.05
C THR A 62 -20.51 -12.43 6.63
N GLY A 63 -20.95 -13.03 5.52
CA GLY A 63 -22.31 -12.90 5.01
C GLY A 63 -23.41 -13.44 5.94
N LYS A 64 -24.66 -13.05 5.67
CA LYS A 64 -25.86 -13.50 6.42
C LYS A 64 -26.05 -15.02 6.40
N LYS A 65 -25.60 -15.70 5.34
CA LYS A 65 -25.73 -17.15 5.16
C LYS A 65 -24.59 -17.96 5.81
N SER A 66 -23.58 -17.33 6.39
CA SER A 66 -22.46 -18.08 6.98
C SER A 66 -22.83 -18.61 8.37
N PRO A 67 -22.46 -19.87 8.68
CA PRO A 67 -22.81 -20.54 9.95
C PRO A 67 -22.01 -20.02 11.17
N LEU A 68 -21.15 -19.02 10.98
CA LEU A 68 -20.32 -18.46 12.04
C LEU A 68 -21.16 -17.60 12.99
N SER A 69 -20.80 -17.61 14.28
CA SER A 69 -21.37 -16.68 15.27
C SER A 69 -20.97 -15.23 14.95
N LEU A 70 -21.78 -14.26 15.38
CA LEU A 70 -21.53 -12.83 15.14
C LEU A 70 -20.15 -12.40 15.66
N ASN A 71 -19.77 -12.88 16.84
CA ASN A 71 -18.47 -12.57 17.46
C ASN A 71 -17.29 -13.04 16.59
N ASN A 72 -17.39 -14.24 16.01
CA ASN A 72 -16.34 -14.77 15.13
C ASN A 72 -16.24 -13.97 13.83
N LYS A 73 -17.37 -13.52 13.27
CA LYS A 73 -17.38 -12.64 12.08
C LYS A 73 -16.68 -11.31 12.35
N VAL A 74 -16.96 -10.69 13.50
CA VAL A 74 -16.31 -9.44 13.93
C VAL A 74 -14.82 -9.65 14.19
N LEU A 75 -14.45 -10.78 14.82
CA LEU A 75 -13.04 -11.12 15.07
C LEU A 75 -12.26 -11.27 13.76
N LEU A 76 -12.79 -12.02 12.79
CA LEU A 76 -12.18 -12.21 11.47
C LEU A 76 -12.01 -10.87 10.73
N PHE A 77 -13.03 -10.02 10.77
CA PHE A 77 -12.97 -8.68 10.19
C PHE A 77 -11.85 -7.85 10.83
N LYS A 78 -11.80 -7.80 12.18
CA LYS A 78 -10.77 -7.06 12.92
C LYS A 78 -9.37 -7.62 12.70
N GLN A 79 -9.19 -8.93 12.65
CA GLN A 79 -7.87 -9.54 12.51
C GLN A 79 -7.29 -9.39 11.10
N ILE A 80 -8.13 -9.44 10.05
CA ILE A 80 -7.61 -9.43 8.68
C ILE A 80 -7.61 -8.03 8.08
N LEU A 81 -8.70 -7.27 8.22
CA LEU A 81 -8.83 -5.99 7.53
C LEU A 81 -8.17 -4.85 8.29
N ARG A 82 -8.22 -4.86 9.63
CA ARG A 82 -7.59 -3.81 10.46
C ARG A 82 -6.09 -3.67 10.22
N PRO A 83 -5.25 -4.72 10.25
CA PRO A 83 -3.81 -4.53 10.01
C PRO A 83 -3.51 -4.02 8.59
N ILE A 84 -4.28 -4.44 7.58
CA ILE A 84 -4.10 -3.96 6.21
C ILE A 84 -4.42 -2.46 6.12
N LEU A 85 -5.51 -2.00 6.75
CA LEU A 85 -5.88 -0.59 6.81
C LEU A 85 -4.87 0.24 7.61
N THR A 86 -4.42 -0.26 8.76
CA THR A 86 -3.44 0.42 9.62
C THR A 86 -2.10 0.60 8.91
N TYR A 87 -1.63 -0.43 8.20
CA TYR A 87 -0.37 -0.37 7.46
C TYR A 87 -0.48 0.52 6.21
N ALA A 88 -1.57 0.38 5.45
CA ALA A 88 -1.83 1.23 4.28
C ALA A 88 -1.91 2.71 4.64
N SER A 89 -2.47 3.04 5.82
CA SER A 89 -2.51 4.41 6.30
C SER A 89 -1.12 5.01 6.57
N GLN A 90 -0.18 4.22 7.10
CA GLN A 90 1.18 4.69 7.38
C GLN A 90 1.91 5.00 6.07
N ILE A 91 1.85 4.07 5.12
CA ILE A 91 2.44 4.24 3.79
C ILE A 91 1.83 5.44 3.06
N SER A 92 0.52 5.59 3.12
CA SER A 92 -0.16 6.67 2.40
C SER A 92 0.09 8.04 3.00
N GLY A 93 0.38 8.14 4.30
CA GLY A 93 0.85 9.37 4.93
C GLY A 93 2.19 9.87 4.37
N LEU A 94 3.03 8.96 3.86
CA LEU A 94 4.32 9.25 3.23
C LEU A 94 4.18 9.53 1.71
N ALA A 95 3.08 9.12 1.09
CA ALA A 95 2.85 9.27 -0.34
C ALA A 95 2.39 10.69 -0.71
N ALA A 96 2.70 11.14 -1.93
CA ALA A 96 2.29 12.46 -2.40
C ALA A 96 0.76 12.63 -2.38
N LYS A 97 0.29 13.82 -1.95
CA LYS A 97 -1.15 14.20 -1.82
C LYS A 97 -1.99 13.92 -3.08
N THR A 98 -1.37 13.89 -4.26
CA THR A 98 -1.99 13.57 -5.55
C THR A 98 -2.37 12.09 -5.70
N HIS A 99 -1.55 11.18 -5.17
CA HIS A 99 -1.80 9.73 -5.20
C HIS A 99 -2.75 9.28 -4.08
N LEU A 100 -2.71 9.99 -2.94
CA LEU A 100 -3.68 9.87 -1.85
C LEU A 100 -5.14 10.01 -2.32
N LYS A 101 -5.44 10.98 -3.20
CA LYS A 101 -6.80 11.16 -3.76
C LYS A 101 -7.32 9.96 -4.56
N LYS A 102 -6.42 9.17 -5.17
CA LYS A 102 -6.75 7.97 -5.94
C LYS A 102 -6.86 6.71 -5.06
N CYS A 103 -6.17 6.70 -3.91
CA CYS A 103 -6.18 5.56 -3.01
C CYS A 103 -7.47 5.53 -2.16
N LYS A 104 -8.48 4.79 -2.63
CA LYS A 104 -9.77 4.61 -1.92
C LYS A 104 -9.59 4.03 -0.51
N LEU A 105 -8.56 3.20 -0.31
CA LEU A 105 -8.23 2.56 0.96
C LEU A 105 -7.94 3.58 2.09
N CYS A 106 -7.41 4.75 1.74
CA CYS A 106 -6.98 5.76 2.72
C CYS A 106 -8.12 6.67 3.18
N LYS A 107 -9.21 6.77 2.40
CA LYS A 107 -10.42 7.48 2.82
C LYS A 107 -11.16 6.78 3.95
N ILE A 108 -10.97 5.47 4.10
CA ILE A 108 -11.59 4.67 5.17
C ILE A 108 -11.14 5.16 6.56
N ARG A 109 -10.03 5.90 6.66
CA ARG A 109 -9.59 6.53 7.92
C ARG A 109 -10.36 7.81 8.29
N SER A 110 -11.15 8.38 7.38
CA SER A 110 -11.97 9.57 7.67
C SER A 110 -13.37 9.23 8.16
N CYS A 111 -13.78 7.95 8.09
CA CYS A 111 -14.98 7.46 8.75
C CYS A 111 -14.51 6.56 9.89
N GLU A 112 -14.78 6.99 11.12
CA GLU A 112 -14.69 6.21 12.38
C GLU A 112 -13.28 6.05 12.98
N LEU A 113 -12.86 7.13 13.66
CA LEU A 113 -12.88 7.09 15.12
C LEU A 113 -14.18 7.74 15.60
#